data_AF-V5LUV9-F1
#
_entry.id   AF-V5LUV9-F1
#
_cell.length_a   1.000
_cell.length_b   1.000
_cell.length_c   1.000
_cell.angle_alpha   90.00
_cell.angle_beta   90.00
_cell.angle_gamma   90.00
#
_symmetry.space_group_name_H-M   'P 1'
#
loop_
_entity.id
_entity.type
_entity.pdbx_description
1 polymer ?
#
loop_
_entity_poly.entity_id
_entity_poly.type
_entity_poly.pdbx_seq_one_letter_code
_entity_poly.pdbx_strand_id
1 'polypeptide(L)'
;VHIANGMYGLIQVQPQDGLPPVDREYYVMQGEFYTQGPSGQQGLQPFSMTKALQERPDYVVFNGSVGAIIDDRALQAKVGERVRFYIGNGGPNLVSSFHVIGEIFDSVFTEGGSSVSHNVQTTLVPPGGASITEFRVEVPGTYHPGRPR
;
A
#
# COMPACT_ATOMS: atom_id res chain seq x y z
N VAL A 1 10.92 10.32 16.57
CA VAL A 1 10.52 9.67 15.30
C VAL A 1 9.11 9.17 15.47
N HIS A 2 8.14 9.87 14.88
CA HIS A 2 6.70 9.57 15.03
C HIS A 2 6.17 8.70 13.89
N ILE A 3 6.63 8.96 12.66
CA ILE A 3 6.22 8.25 11.43
C ILE A 3 6.51 6.75 11.54
N ALA A 4 7.73 6.35 11.95
CA ALA A 4 8.11 4.94 12.10
C ALA A 4 7.35 4.18 13.20
N ASN A 5 6.57 4.89 14.03
CA ASN A 5 5.66 4.29 15.01
C ASN A 5 4.21 4.23 14.49
N GLY A 6 3.98 4.50 13.20
CA GLY A 6 2.66 4.40 12.56
C GLY A 6 1.84 5.68 12.53
N MET A 7 2.42 6.85 12.86
CA MET A 7 1.68 8.13 12.85
C MET A 7 1.57 8.72 11.44
N TYR A 8 0.79 8.07 10.57
CA TYR A 8 0.53 8.49 9.20
C TYR A 8 -0.87 8.04 8.75
N GLY A 9 -1.38 8.64 7.68
CA GLY A 9 -2.67 8.31 7.08
C GLY A 9 -2.82 8.97 5.72
N LEU A 10 -3.98 8.79 5.10
CA LEU A 10 -4.35 9.50 3.86
C LEU A 10 -5.57 10.38 4.09
N ILE A 11 -5.57 11.52 3.40
CA ILE A 11 -6.74 12.35 3.17
C ILE A 11 -6.98 12.43 1.67
N GLN A 12 -8.18 12.09 1.22
CA GLN A 12 -8.60 12.29 -0.16
C GLN A 12 -9.34 13.63 -0.26
N VAL A 13 -8.87 14.50 -1.15
CA VAL A 13 -9.58 15.74 -1.51
C VAL A 13 -10.16 15.53 -2.90
N GLN A 14 -11.49 15.40 -2.99
CA GLN A 14 -12.14 15.15 -4.28
C GLN A 14 -12.09 16.39 -5.18
N PRO A 15 -11.93 16.21 -6.51
CA PRO A 15 -12.23 17.28 -7.44
C PRO A 15 -13.72 17.65 -7.33
N GLN A 16 -14.07 18.84 -7.81
CA GLN A 16 -15.43 19.38 -7.68
C GLN A 16 -16.51 18.45 -8.26
N ASP A 17 -16.20 17.78 -9.37
CA ASP A 17 -17.11 16.85 -10.04
C ASP A 17 -17.03 15.41 -9.51
N GLY A 18 -16.20 15.16 -8.49
CA GLY A 18 -15.93 13.83 -7.95
C GLY A 18 -15.03 12.97 -8.84
N LEU A 19 -14.63 11.79 -8.33
CA LEU A 19 -13.95 10.78 -9.14
C LEU A 19 -14.98 9.90 -9.87
N PRO A 20 -14.62 9.30 -11.02
CA PRO A 20 -15.48 8.30 -11.66
C PRO A 20 -15.88 7.19 -10.67
N PRO A 21 -17.14 6.74 -10.67
CA PRO A 21 -17.58 5.70 -9.74
C PRO A 21 -16.89 4.36 -10.03
N VAL A 22 -16.67 3.61 -8.95
CA VAL A 22 -16.16 2.23 -8.98
C VAL A 22 -16.98 1.39 -8.00
N ASP A 23 -16.93 0.06 -8.13
CA ASP A 23 -17.73 -0.84 -7.28
C ASP A 23 -17.09 -1.01 -5.90
N ARG A 24 -15.76 -0.94 -5.81
CA ARG A 24 -14.99 -1.10 -4.57
C ARG A 24 -13.91 -0.04 -4.46
N GLU A 25 -13.81 0.57 -3.28
CA GLU A 25 -12.72 1.46 -2.90
C GLU A 25 -12.01 0.90 -1.68
N TYR A 26 -10.68 0.85 -1.73
CA TYR A 26 -9.85 0.31 -0.67
C TYR A 26 -8.74 1.29 -0.28
N TYR A 27 -8.56 1.42 1.03
CA TYR A 27 -7.43 2.12 1.63
C TYR A 27 -6.33 1.12 1.97
N VAL A 28 -5.14 1.36 1.41
CA VAL A 28 -3.93 0.57 1.69
C VAL A 28 -2.79 1.54 1.95
N MET A 29 -2.00 1.30 2.98
CA MET A 29 -0.84 2.12 3.27
C MET A 29 0.35 1.26 3.62
N GLN A 30 1.43 1.39 2.86
CA GLN A 30 2.71 0.81 3.19
C GLN A 30 3.37 1.62 4.30
N GLY A 31 4.01 0.93 5.23
CA GLY A 31 5.01 1.52 6.10
C GLY A 31 6.04 0.49 6.50
N GLU A 32 7.22 0.97 6.88
CA GLU A 32 8.25 0.10 7.43
C GLU A 32 8.56 0.41 8.90
N PHE A 33 8.88 -0.66 9.63
CA PHE A 33 9.05 -0.66 11.07
C PHE A 33 10.43 -1.23 11.43
N TYR A 34 11.02 -0.62 12.46
CA TYR A 34 12.40 -0.85 12.87
C TYR A 34 12.40 -1.30 14.33
N THR A 35 12.65 -2.58 14.57
CA THR A 35 12.61 -3.18 15.90
C THR A 35 14.02 -3.39 16.45
N GLN A 36 14.19 -3.42 17.78
CA GLN A 36 15.48 -3.78 18.36
C GLN A 36 15.83 -5.25 18.04
N GLY A 37 14.88 -6.16 18.26
CA GLY A 37 14.98 -7.55 17.83
C GLY A 37 14.91 -7.73 16.31
N PRO A 38 15.36 -8.87 15.77
CA PRO A 38 15.14 -9.23 14.38
C PRO A 38 13.66 -9.58 14.12
N SER A 39 13.30 -9.64 12.84
CA SER A 39 11.99 -10.10 12.38
C SER A 39 11.63 -11.48 12.96
N GLY A 40 10.40 -11.65 13.43
CA GLY A 40 9.89 -12.87 14.05
C GLY A 40 10.26 -13.09 15.51
N GLN A 41 11.11 -12.26 16.13
CA GLN A 41 11.40 -12.37 17.56
C GLN A 41 10.15 -12.07 18.39
N GLN A 42 9.77 -13.03 19.24
CA GLN A 42 8.61 -12.90 20.13
C GLN A 42 8.81 -11.81 21.21
N GLY A 43 7.69 -11.32 21.75
CA GLY A 43 7.65 -10.30 22.79
C GLY A 43 7.43 -8.88 22.25
N LEU A 44 7.23 -7.93 23.17
CA LEU A 44 7.11 -6.51 22.83
C LEU A 44 8.45 -6.00 22.31
N GLN A 45 8.48 -5.60 21.04
CA GLN A 45 9.68 -5.12 20.38
C GLN A 45 9.78 -3.58 20.45
N PRO A 46 10.80 -3.00 21.11
CA PRO A 46 11.02 -1.56 21.09
C PRO A 46 11.50 -1.07 19.72
N PHE A 47 11.30 0.23 19.46
CA PHE A 47 11.84 0.91 18.27
C PHE A 47 13.38 0.95 18.26
N SER A 48 13.98 0.78 17.09
CA SER A 48 15.43 0.92 16.84
C SER A 48 15.74 2.13 15.97
N MET A 49 16.22 3.21 16.59
CA MET A 49 16.66 4.42 15.88
C MET A 49 17.83 4.11 14.93
N THR A 50 18.79 3.29 15.36
CA THR A 50 19.97 2.96 14.55
C THR A 50 19.59 2.29 13.24
N LYS A 51 18.67 1.32 13.27
CA LYS A 51 18.18 0.65 12.06
C LYS A 51 17.38 1.60 11.17
N ALA A 52 16.59 2.50 11.76
CA ALA A 52 15.84 3.52 11.03
C ALA A 52 16.75 4.47 10.25
N LEU A 53 17.84 4.95 10.87
CA LEU A 53 18.82 5.82 10.21
C LEU A 53 19.63 5.10 9.13
N GLN A 54 19.72 3.77 9.19
CA GLN A 54 20.40 2.94 8.20
C GLN A 54 19.46 2.43 7.11
N GLU A 55 18.16 2.76 7.18
CA GLU A 55 17.12 2.30 6.25
C GLU A 55 17.06 0.76 6.17
N ARG A 56 17.25 0.09 7.31
CA ARG A 56 17.22 -1.38 7.45
C ARG A 56 16.01 -1.82 8.28
N PRO A 57 14.79 -1.83 7.72
CA PRO A 57 13.61 -2.25 8.46
C PRO A 57 13.62 -3.74 8.77
N ASP A 58 12.94 -4.11 9.85
CA ASP A 58 12.68 -5.51 10.21
C ASP A 58 11.35 -6.01 9.64
N TYR A 59 10.45 -5.06 9.31
CA TYR A 59 9.16 -5.32 8.70
C TYR A 59 8.82 -4.20 7.73
N VAL A 60 8.45 -4.55 6.51
CA VAL A 60 7.66 -3.68 5.63
C VAL A 60 6.27 -4.29 5.52
N VAL A 61 5.23 -3.52 5.80
CA VAL A 61 3.86 -4.05 5.88
C VAL A 61 2.85 -3.09 5.25
N PHE A 62 1.73 -3.67 4.80
CA PHE A 62 0.52 -2.89 4.55
C PHE A 62 -0.33 -2.84 5.82
N ASN A 63 -0.90 -1.66 6.11
CA ASN A 63 -1.86 -1.43 7.20
C ASN A 63 -1.33 -1.85 8.59
N GLY A 64 -0.04 -1.59 8.85
CA GLY A 64 0.54 -1.55 10.19
C GLY A 64 0.86 -2.90 10.85
N SER A 65 0.54 -4.04 10.24
CA SER A 65 0.93 -5.35 10.78
C SER A 65 1.09 -6.43 9.70
N VAL A 66 1.91 -7.44 9.99
CA VAL A 66 2.02 -8.62 9.13
C VAL A 66 0.65 -9.29 9.02
N GLY A 67 0.19 -9.45 7.78
CA GLY A 67 -1.08 -10.10 7.49
C GLY A 67 -2.33 -9.25 7.75
N ALA A 68 -2.22 -7.92 7.81
CA ALA A 68 -3.35 -7.03 8.05
C ALA A 68 -4.46 -7.11 6.98
N ILE A 69 -4.11 -7.50 5.74
CA ILE A 69 -5.01 -7.51 4.56
C ILE A 69 -4.96 -8.82 3.76
N ILE A 70 -4.60 -9.94 4.40
CA ILE A 70 -4.56 -11.27 3.76
C ILE A 70 -5.40 -12.26 4.58
N ASP A 71 -5.56 -13.48 4.06
CA ASP A 71 -6.33 -14.57 4.68
C ASP A 71 -7.74 -14.10 5.08
N ASP A 72 -8.14 -14.30 6.33
CA ASP A 72 -9.47 -13.90 6.83
C ASP A 72 -9.73 -12.38 6.79
N ARG A 73 -8.69 -11.57 6.58
CA ARG A 73 -8.75 -10.11 6.45
C ARG A 73 -8.54 -9.65 5.00
N ALA A 74 -8.56 -10.57 4.04
CA ALA A 74 -8.38 -10.25 2.64
C ALA A 74 -9.46 -9.30 2.11
N LEU A 75 -9.04 -8.36 1.28
CA LEU A 75 -9.93 -7.46 0.55
C LEU A 75 -10.76 -8.27 -0.47
N GLN A 76 -12.05 -7.94 -0.61
CA GLN A 76 -13.00 -8.76 -1.36
C GLN A 76 -13.48 -8.05 -2.62
N ALA A 77 -13.55 -8.73 -3.75
CA ALA A 77 -14.19 -8.22 -4.94
C ALA A 77 -14.86 -9.38 -5.69
N LYS A 78 -15.83 -9.05 -6.53
CA LYS A 78 -16.48 -10.03 -7.42
C LYS A 78 -15.96 -9.85 -8.83
N VAL A 79 -15.96 -10.93 -9.60
CA VAL A 79 -15.70 -10.87 -11.04
C VAL A 79 -16.66 -9.85 -11.68
N GLY A 80 -16.11 -8.94 -12.48
CA GLY A 80 -16.79 -7.84 -13.13
C GLY A 80 -16.76 -6.50 -12.37
N GLU A 81 -16.42 -6.49 -11.08
CA GLU A 81 -16.30 -5.27 -10.26
C GLU A 81 -15.02 -4.50 -10.62
N ARG A 82 -15.12 -3.17 -10.68
CA ARG A 82 -13.98 -2.24 -10.76
C ARG A 82 -13.52 -1.89 -9.35
N VAL A 83 -12.23 -2.05 -9.11
CA VAL A 83 -11.59 -1.79 -7.82
C VAL A 83 -10.69 -0.57 -7.94
N ARG A 84 -10.77 0.35 -6.97
CA ARG A 84 -9.83 1.47 -6.78
C ARG A 84 -9.06 1.28 -5.47
N PHE A 85 -7.75 1.28 -5.54
CA PHE A 85 -6.88 1.44 -4.37
C PHE A 85 -6.42 2.87 -4.22
N TYR A 86 -6.63 3.43 -3.03
CA TYR A 86 -5.89 4.56 -2.51
C TYR A 86 -4.67 4.01 -1.79
N ILE A 87 -3.53 3.95 -2.49
CA ILE A 87 -2.28 3.39 -1.96
C ILE A 87 -1.37 4.51 -1.46
N GLY A 88 -1.17 4.58 -0.16
CA GLY A 88 -0.22 5.47 0.48
C GLY A 88 1.10 4.75 0.78
N ASN A 89 2.18 5.50 0.89
CA ASN A 89 3.43 5.02 1.46
C ASN A 89 3.87 5.99 2.55
N GLY A 90 3.64 5.61 3.81
CA GLY A 90 4.08 6.39 4.97
C GLY A 90 5.60 6.40 5.15
N GLY A 91 6.32 5.46 4.52
CA GLY A 91 7.74 5.26 4.73
C GLY A 91 8.05 4.79 6.17
N PRO A 92 9.04 5.39 6.85
CA PRO A 92 9.63 6.72 6.59
C PRO A 92 10.60 6.86 5.41
N ASN A 93 11.22 5.79 4.92
CA ASN A 93 12.40 5.82 4.06
C ASN A 93 12.20 5.10 2.72
N LEU A 94 11.53 3.95 2.69
CA LEU A 94 11.50 3.13 1.48
C LEU A 94 10.51 3.63 0.43
N VAL A 95 10.87 3.49 -0.85
CA VAL A 95 9.94 3.61 -1.99
C VAL A 95 9.24 2.27 -2.19
N SER A 96 7.93 2.29 -2.42
CA SER A 96 7.18 1.08 -2.79
C SER A 96 7.24 0.87 -4.31
N SER A 97 7.58 -0.34 -4.74
CA SER A 97 7.23 -0.83 -6.08
C SER A 97 5.90 -1.56 -5.99
N PHE A 98 4.80 -0.79 -5.96
CA PHE A 98 3.46 -1.31 -5.73
C PHE A 98 2.96 -2.08 -6.95
N HIS A 99 2.55 -3.32 -6.72
CA HIS A 99 2.11 -4.28 -7.72
C HIS A 99 1.02 -5.17 -7.12
N VAL A 100 0.07 -5.62 -7.95
CA VAL A 100 -0.92 -6.65 -7.58
C VAL A 100 -0.69 -7.86 -8.47
N ILE A 101 -0.23 -8.96 -7.87
CA ILE A 101 0.10 -10.19 -8.59
C ILE A 101 -1.17 -10.75 -9.22
N GLY A 102 -1.12 -10.93 -10.54
CA GLY A 102 -2.23 -11.46 -11.35
C GLY A 102 -3.08 -10.39 -12.02
N GLU A 103 -2.81 -9.10 -11.79
CA GLU A 103 -3.56 -7.98 -12.37
C GLU A 103 -2.63 -6.97 -13.06
N ILE A 104 -3.23 -6.18 -13.95
CA ILE A 104 -2.61 -4.99 -14.56
C ILE A 104 -3.46 -3.80 -14.16
N PHE A 105 -2.84 -2.69 -13.75
CA PHE A 105 -3.59 -1.47 -13.47
C PHE A 105 -4.07 -0.85 -14.78
N ASP A 106 -5.39 -0.82 -14.97
CA ASP A 106 -6.06 -0.12 -16.07
C ASP A 106 -5.78 1.38 -16.03
N SER A 107 -5.74 1.95 -14.82
CA SER A 107 -5.40 3.34 -14.56
C SER A 107 -4.51 3.49 -13.34
N VAL A 108 -3.50 4.34 -13.46
CA VAL A 108 -2.64 4.79 -12.36
C VAL A 108 -2.57 6.31 -12.38
N PHE A 109 -3.04 6.93 -11.30
CA PHE A 109 -2.82 8.34 -11.01
C PHE A 109 -1.43 8.47 -10.39
N THR A 110 -0.45 8.72 -11.24
CA THR A 110 0.97 8.69 -10.89
C THR A 110 1.27 9.68 -9.78
N GLU A 111 1.90 9.20 -8.70
CA GLU A 111 2.25 10.00 -7.52
C GLU A 111 1.04 10.73 -6.88
N GLY A 112 -0.18 10.27 -7.13
CA GLY A 112 -1.42 10.86 -6.61
C GLY A 112 -1.82 12.16 -7.31
N GLY A 113 -1.15 12.53 -8.41
CA GLY A 113 -1.47 13.69 -9.22
C GLY A 113 -2.64 13.48 -10.18
N SER A 114 -2.89 14.48 -11.03
CA SER A 114 -3.98 14.44 -12.03
C SER A 114 -3.64 13.67 -13.29
N SER A 115 -2.35 13.39 -13.55
CA SER A 115 -1.91 12.64 -14.72
C SER A 115 -2.21 11.15 -14.55
N VAL A 116 -2.90 10.56 -15.54
CA VAL A 116 -3.26 9.15 -15.54
C VAL A 116 -2.42 8.39 -16.58
N SER A 117 -1.77 7.32 -16.12
CA SER A 117 -1.13 6.33 -16.98
C SER A 117 -2.01 5.08 -17.07
N HIS A 118 -1.95 4.36 -18.19
CA HIS A 118 -2.79 3.20 -18.45
C HIS A 118 -1.95 1.94 -18.70
N ASN A 119 -2.52 0.78 -18.39
CA ASN A 119 -1.91 -0.54 -18.62
C ASN A 119 -0.55 -0.70 -17.91
N VAL A 120 -0.49 -0.30 -16.64
CA VAL A 120 0.74 -0.28 -15.84
C VAL A 120 0.78 -1.53 -14.94
N GLN A 121 1.86 -2.30 -15.01
CA GLN A 121 2.03 -3.47 -14.14
C GLN A 121 2.38 -3.09 -12.70
N THR A 122 3.26 -2.11 -12.53
CA THR A 122 3.88 -1.75 -11.24
C THR A 122 4.10 -0.25 -11.23
N THR A 123 3.74 0.42 -10.14
CA THR A 123 3.94 1.86 -9.97
C THR A 123 4.85 2.13 -8.77
N LEU A 124 5.68 3.18 -8.88
CA LEU A 124 6.45 3.65 -7.74
C LEU A 124 5.57 4.53 -6.86
N VAL A 125 5.59 4.29 -5.54
CA VAL A 125 4.96 5.15 -4.54
C VAL A 125 6.04 5.69 -3.61
N PRO A 126 6.41 6.98 -3.71
CA PRO A 126 7.47 7.58 -2.90
C PRO A 126 7.16 7.54 -1.40
N PRO A 127 8.16 7.53 -0.49
CA PRO A 127 7.92 7.73 0.94
C PRO A 127 7.27 9.10 1.18
N GLY A 128 6.23 9.14 2.01
CA GLY A 128 5.38 10.32 2.19
C GLY A 128 4.46 10.63 1.00
N GLY A 129 4.43 9.77 -0.02
CA GLY A 129 3.62 9.89 -1.22
C GLY A 129 2.43 8.95 -1.24
N ALA A 130 1.67 9.05 -2.32
CA ALA A 130 0.53 8.17 -2.61
C ALA A 130 0.39 7.93 -4.11
N SER A 131 -0.48 7.01 -4.49
CA SER A 131 -0.99 6.85 -5.85
C SER A 131 -2.41 6.32 -5.78
N ILE A 132 -3.17 6.51 -6.86
CA ILE A 132 -4.46 5.84 -7.03
C ILE A 132 -4.28 4.83 -8.15
N THR A 133 -4.68 3.58 -7.92
CA THR A 133 -4.65 2.54 -8.95
C THR A 133 -6.04 1.96 -9.12
N GLU A 134 -6.39 1.61 -10.35
CA GLU A 134 -7.67 1.02 -10.68
C GLU A 134 -7.49 -0.14 -11.64
N PHE A 135 -8.30 -1.18 -11.47
CA PHE A 135 -8.38 -2.31 -12.38
C PHE A 135 -9.76 -2.97 -12.27
N ARG A 136 -10.11 -3.77 -13.26
CA ARG A 136 -11.30 -4.62 -13.23
C ARG A 136 -10.93 -6.05 -12.90
N VAL A 137 -11.66 -6.68 -11.99
CA VAL A 137 -11.47 -8.11 -11.69
C VAL A 137 -12.14 -8.94 -12.78
N GLU A 138 -11.35 -9.66 -13.59
CA GLU A 138 -11.89 -10.46 -14.70
C GLU A 138 -11.97 -11.95 -14.42
N VAL A 139 -11.19 -12.45 -13.46
CA VAL A 139 -11.05 -13.89 -13.15
C VAL A 139 -11.24 -14.10 -11.64
N PRO A 140 -11.89 -15.19 -11.18
CA PRO A 140 -11.93 -15.48 -9.76
C PRO A 140 -10.56 -15.95 -9.25
N GLY A 141 -10.13 -15.46 -8.09
CA GLY A 141 -8.87 -15.89 -7.48
C GLY A 141 -8.44 -15.03 -6.30
N THR A 142 -7.30 -15.40 -5.71
CA THR A 142 -6.61 -14.59 -4.70
C THR A 142 -5.50 -13.80 -5.39
N TYR A 143 -5.60 -12.48 -5.33
CA TYR A 143 -4.61 -11.56 -5.87
C TYR A 143 -3.80 -10.97 -4.72
N HIS A 144 -2.47 -11.04 -4.81
CA HIS A 144 -1.60 -10.60 -3.73
C HIS A 144 -0.99 -9.24 -4.07
N PRO A 145 -1.23 -8.18 -3.28
CA PRO A 145 -0.39 -7.01 -3.36
C PRO A 145 1.04 -7.47 -3.03
N GLY A 146 2.01 -7.13 -3.87
CA GLY A 146 3.39 -7.62 -3.79
C GLY A 146 3.88 -7.51 -2.35
N ARG A 147 4.31 -8.65 -1.75
CA ARG A 147 4.69 -8.69 -0.33
C ARG A 147 5.86 -7.73 -0.09
N PRO A 148 5.66 -6.65 0.66
CA PRO A 148 6.78 -5.93 1.23
C PRO A 148 7.46 -6.92 2.21
N ARG A 149 8.78 -7.03 2.13
CA ARG A 149 9.54 -8.03 2.90
C ARG A 149 9.77 -7.59 4.33
#